data_AF-A0AAV2BA59-F1
#
_entry.id   AF-A0AAV2BA59-F1
#
_cell.length_a   1.000
_cell.length_b   1.000
_cell.length_c   1.000
_cell.angle_alpha   90.00
_cell.angle_beta   90.00
_cell.angle_gamma   90.00
#
_symmetry.space_group_name_H-M   'P 1'
#
loop_
_entity.id
_entity.type
_entity.pdbx_description
1 polymer ?
#
loop_
_entity_poly.entity_id
_entity_poly.type
_entity_poly.pdbx_seq_one_letter_code
_entity_poly.pdbx_strand_id
1 'polypeptide(L)'
;LSRLPFHSNFKDENSKLCPKWSPTDSSSKVKNKPGNKNITFPRIFTVTVEKLQTWPKVLSCGQIIFEVFGILEKMVPLKQPKAQMIQLKSQNLKSHMFCKFYEIDRHLPKLVIGTWHRSIVLLRYNKEYQCISMRSATSNELKYLDKLVIASSKSMAMLLKSSYLL
;
A
#
# COMPACT_ATOMS: atom_id res chain seq x y z
N LEU A 1 26.15 25.70 -7.16
CA LEU A 1 24.93 24.95 -7.52
C LEU A 1 24.03 24.90 -6.28
N SER A 2 23.08 25.84 -6.25
CA SER A 2 22.22 26.20 -5.13
C SER A 2 21.19 25.12 -4.80
N ARG A 3 21.04 24.79 -3.51
CA ARG A 3 19.92 24.02 -2.97
C ARG A 3 18.68 24.92 -2.91
N LEU A 4 17.58 24.48 -3.53
CA LEU A 4 16.25 25.05 -3.27
C LEU A 4 15.65 24.36 -2.03
N PRO A 5 15.11 25.09 -1.05
CA PRO A 5 14.31 24.52 0.01
C PRO A 5 12.85 24.45 -0.45
N PHE A 6 12.28 23.24 -0.52
CA PHE A 6 10.85 23.06 -0.71
C PHE A 6 10.15 23.21 0.65
N HIS A 7 9.62 24.40 0.92
CA HIS A 7 8.71 24.64 2.03
C HIS A 7 7.30 24.73 1.45
N SER A 8 6.48 23.69 1.67
CA SER A 8 5.04 23.75 1.42
C SER A 8 4.32 23.58 2.75
N ASN A 9 3.96 24.71 3.37
CA ASN A 9 2.95 24.76 4.42
C ASN A 9 1.58 24.53 3.77
N PHE A 10 1.10 23.29 3.78
CA PHE A 10 -0.29 22.98 3.47
C PHE A 10 -0.92 22.39 4.75
N LYS A 11 -1.86 23.11 5.35
CA LYS A 11 -2.61 22.63 6.51
C LYS A 11 -3.61 21.58 6.04
N ASP A 12 -3.30 20.30 6.25
CA ASP A 12 -4.16 19.17 5.94
C ASP A 12 -5.31 19.03 6.97
N GLU A 13 -6.46 19.62 6.65
CA GLU A 13 -7.69 19.55 7.43
C GLU A 13 -8.34 18.15 7.46
N ASN A 14 -7.83 17.20 6.65
CA ASN A 14 -8.32 15.82 6.56
C ASN A 14 -7.59 14.80 7.48
N SER A 15 -6.73 15.27 8.39
CA SER A 15 -5.97 14.40 9.30
C SER A 15 -6.81 13.67 10.37
N LYS A 16 -8.12 13.95 10.47
CA LYS A 16 -9.01 13.43 11.52
C LYS A 16 -9.73 12.11 11.19
N LEU A 17 -9.74 11.66 9.94
CA LEU A 17 -10.55 10.50 9.49
C LEU A 17 -9.87 9.12 9.65
N CYS A 18 -8.77 9.09 10.40
CA CYS A 18 -7.65 8.22 10.12
C CYS A 18 -7.01 7.72 11.44
N PRO A 19 -7.26 6.47 11.89
CA PRO A 19 -6.64 5.98 13.12
C PRO A 19 -5.12 5.96 12.99
N LYS A 20 -4.43 6.78 13.79
CA LYS A 20 -2.98 6.73 13.95
C LYS A 20 -2.61 5.35 14.51
N TRP A 21 -1.90 4.55 13.73
CA TRP A 21 -1.31 3.31 14.21
C TRP A 21 0.12 3.59 14.62
N SER A 22 0.38 3.54 15.94
CA SER A 22 1.70 3.60 16.55
C SER A 22 2.11 2.20 17.06
N PRO A 23 3.36 1.74 16.86
CA PRO A 23 3.79 0.40 17.29
C PRO A 23 4.02 0.21 18.80
N THR A 24 3.55 1.11 19.66
CA THR A 24 3.80 1.01 21.11
C THR A 24 2.50 1.29 21.87
N ASP A 25 1.90 0.22 22.39
CA ASP A 25 1.46 0.09 23.79
C ASP A 25 0.81 -1.28 23.97
N SER A 26 1.62 -2.20 24.50
CA SER A 26 1.10 -3.39 25.19
C SER A 26 0.59 -2.93 26.56
N SER A 27 -0.55 -3.48 26.98
CA SER A 27 -1.28 -3.20 28.23
C SER A 27 -2.22 -1.99 28.25
N SER A 28 -3.47 -2.19 27.82
CA SER A 28 -4.61 -1.62 28.57
C SER A 28 -5.77 -2.61 28.63
N LYS A 29 -6.21 -2.89 29.86
CA LYS A 29 -7.37 -3.74 30.20
C LYS A 29 -8.63 -3.18 29.53
N VAL A 30 -9.18 -3.90 28.54
CA VAL A 30 -10.45 -3.55 27.90
C VAL A 30 -11.61 -3.98 28.81
N LYS A 31 -12.30 -3.00 29.40
CA LYS A 31 -13.65 -3.20 29.94
C LYS A 31 -14.60 -3.39 28.75
N ASN A 32 -15.13 -4.60 28.61
CA ASN A 32 -16.09 -4.96 27.56
C ASN A 32 -17.47 -4.32 27.85
N LYS A 33 -17.86 -3.34 27.03
CA LYS A 33 -19.27 -2.94 26.86
C LYS A 33 -19.69 -3.40 25.45
N PRO A 34 -20.79 -4.16 25.28
CA PRO A 34 -21.17 -4.71 23.98
C PRO A 34 -21.90 -3.61 23.18
N GLY A 35 -21.13 -2.68 22.61
CA GLY A 35 -21.57 -1.87 21.49
C GLY A 35 -21.18 -2.61 20.22
N ASN A 36 -22.16 -2.92 19.37
CA ASN A 36 -21.99 -3.57 18.07
C ASN A 36 -21.07 -2.72 17.16
N LYS A 37 -19.75 -2.84 17.34
CA LYS A 37 -18.75 -2.24 16.47
C LYS A 37 -18.67 -3.13 15.25
N ASN A 38 -19.37 -2.78 14.17
CA ASN A 38 -19.17 -3.40 12.86
C ASN A 38 -17.66 -3.39 12.57
N ILE A 39 -17.03 -4.56 12.58
CA ILE A 39 -15.61 -4.70 12.30
C ILE A 39 -15.44 -4.50 10.78
N THR A 40 -15.12 -3.27 10.38
CA THR A 40 -14.81 -2.97 8.98
C THR A 40 -13.41 -3.48 8.67
N PHE A 41 -13.31 -4.65 8.05
CA PHE A 41 -12.04 -5.16 7.54
C PHE A 41 -11.54 -4.33 6.36
N PRO A 42 -10.21 -4.12 6.25
CA PRO A 42 -9.65 -3.46 5.09
C PRO A 42 -9.90 -4.29 3.83
N ARG A 43 -10.40 -3.65 2.77
CA ARG A 43 -10.63 -4.33 1.47
C ARG A 43 -9.29 -4.49 0.74
N ILE A 44 -9.10 -5.65 0.11
CA ILE A 44 -7.92 -5.94 -0.70
C ILE A 44 -8.29 -5.80 -2.19
N PHE A 45 -7.51 -5.01 -2.92
CA PHE A 45 -7.68 -4.82 -4.35
C PHE A 45 -6.44 -5.22 -5.13
N THR A 46 -6.59 -6.10 -6.11
CA THR A 46 -5.51 -6.49 -7.02
C THR A 46 -5.26 -5.40 -8.07
N VAL A 47 -4.00 -5.01 -8.27
CA VAL A 47 -3.57 -3.95 -9.20
C VAL A 47 -2.21 -4.23 -9.81
N THR A 48 -1.93 -3.63 -10.97
CA THR A 48 -0.56 -3.45 -11.47
C THR A 48 0.02 -2.12 -11.00
N VAL A 49 1.35 -1.97 -11.06
CA VAL A 49 2.03 -0.68 -10.79
C VAL A 49 1.45 0.45 -11.64
N GLU A 50 1.13 0.19 -12.90
CA GLU A 50 0.54 1.18 -13.82
C GLU A 50 -0.86 1.61 -13.36
N LYS A 51 -1.74 0.65 -13.05
CA LYS A 51 -3.11 0.97 -12.62
C LYS A 51 -3.16 1.64 -11.26
N LEU A 52 -2.25 1.27 -10.35
CA LEU A 52 -2.15 1.90 -9.02
C LEU A 52 -1.95 3.42 -9.11
N GLN A 53 -1.26 3.93 -10.14
CA GLN A 53 -1.07 5.37 -10.33
C GLN A 53 -2.35 6.12 -10.75
N THR A 54 -3.31 5.40 -11.35
CA THR A 54 -4.57 5.99 -11.85
C THR A 54 -5.67 6.09 -10.79
N TRP A 55 -5.49 5.44 -9.64
CA TRP A 55 -6.54 5.34 -8.63
C TRP A 55 -6.57 6.57 -7.72
N PRO A 56 -7.76 7.08 -7.35
CA PRO A 56 -7.87 8.29 -6.56
C PRO A 56 -7.18 8.12 -5.21
N LYS A 57 -6.28 9.05 -4.89
CA LYS A 57 -5.65 9.14 -3.55
C LYS A 57 -6.63 9.58 -2.45
N VAL A 58 -7.90 9.81 -2.79
CA VAL A 58 -9.00 10.22 -1.89
C VAL A 58 -9.51 9.05 -1.04
N LEU A 59 -9.11 7.83 -1.36
CA LEU A 59 -9.38 6.67 -0.52
C LEU A 59 -8.77 6.88 0.88
N SER A 60 -9.63 6.86 1.90
CA SER A 60 -9.26 6.98 3.31
C SER A 60 -8.09 6.04 3.61
N CYS A 61 -6.97 6.64 4.00
CA CYS A 61 -5.76 5.91 4.30
C CYS A 61 -6.02 4.91 5.44
N GLY A 62 -5.37 3.75 5.42
CA GLY A 62 -5.56 2.71 6.44
C GLY A 62 -6.73 1.73 6.23
N GLN A 63 -7.69 2.01 5.33
CA GLN A 63 -8.82 1.10 5.07
C GLN A 63 -8.66 0.23 3.81
N ILE A 64 -7.61 0.47 3.02
CA ILE A 64 -7.39 -0.24 1.76
C ILE A 64 -6.00 -0.82 1.70
N ILE A 65 -5.97 -2.11 1.36
CA ILE A 65 -4.78 -2.87 1.05
C ILE A 65 -4.78 -3.14 -0.46
N PHE A 66 -3.64 -2.99 -1.08
CA PHE A 66 -3.42 -3.33 -2.47
C PHE A 66 -2.62 -4.62 -2.55
N GLU A 67 -3.09 -5.54 -3.36
CA GLU A 67 -2.27 -6.60 -3.90
C GLU A 67 -1.67 -6.11 -5.22
N VAL A 68 -0.40 -5.70 -5.17
CA VAL A 68 0.29 -5.09 -6.29
C VAL A 68 1.15 -6.12 -7.01
N PHE A 69 1.03 -6.16 -8.33
CA PHE A 69 1.93 -6.87 -9.22
C PHE A 69 2.85 -5.88 -9.95
N GLY A 70 4.15 -6.14 -9.89
CA GLY A 70 5.17 -5.35 -10.58
C GLY A 70 6.50 -6.07 -10.72
N ILE A 71 7.38 -5.53 -11.56
CA ILE A 71 8.72 -6.05 -11.76
C ILE A 71 9.64 -5.41 -10.72
N LEU A 72 10.39 -6.21 -9.98
CA LEU A 72 11.35 -5.70 -9.01
C LEU A 72 12.52 -5.04 -9.72
N GLU A 73 12.77 -3.77 -9.41
CA GLU A 73 13.86 -3.00 -10.03
C GLU A 73 15.02 -2.77 -9.09
N LYS A 74 14.72 -2.39 -7.84
CA LYS A 74 15.74 -2.04 -6.86
C LYS A 74 15.27 -2.32 -5.45
N MET A 75 16.21 -2.68 -4.59
CA MET A 75 16.03 -2.72 -3.14
C MET A 75 17.17 -1.94 -2.49
N VAL A 76 16.84 -1.01 -1.61
CA VAL A 76 17.81 -0.18 -0.90
C VAL A 76 17.59 -0.33 0.61
N PRO A 77 18.59 -0.81 1.36
CA PRO A 77 18.47 -0.92 2.80
C PRO A 77 18.40 0.48 3.44
N LEU A 78 17.48 0.63 4.38
CA LEU A 78 17.31 1.82 5.21
C LEU A 78 17.78 1.50 6.63
N LYS A 79 18.57 2.42 7.21
CA LYS A 79 19.24 2.19 8.49
C LYS A 79 18.32 2.35 9.70
N GLN A 80 17.43 3.34 9.69
CA GLN A 80 16.55 3.63 10.82
C GLN A 80 15.18 4.14 10.36
N PRO A 81 14.08 3.47 10.71
CA PRO A 81 14.03 2.09 11.25
C PRO A 81 14.59 1.07 10.25
N LYS A 82 14.95 -0.14 10.71
CA LYS A 82 15.44 -1.22 9.86
C LYS A 82 14.39 -1.60 8.82
N ALA A 83 14.63 -1.26 7.57
CA ALA A 83 13.68 -1.45 6.49
C ALA A 83 14.38 -1.59 5.14
N GLN A 84 13.64 -2.05 4.14
CA GLN A 84 14.04 -2.08 2.74
C GLN A 84 13.13 -1.13 1.97
N MET A 85 13.70 -0.15 1.29
CA MET A 85 12.98 0.61 0.27
C MET A 85 12.99 -0.19 -1.02
N ILE A 86 11.81 -0.54 -1.53
CA ILE A 86 11.65 -1.43 -2.68
C ILE A 86 10.97 -0.68 -3.80
N GLN A 87 11.57 -0.77 -4.98
CA GLN A 87 11.09 -0.14 -6.21
C GLN A 87 10.54 -1.21 -7.13
N LEU A 88 9.26 -1.11 -7.47
CA LEU A 88 8.60 -1.92 -8.49
C LEU A 88 8.32 -1.06 -9.71
N LYS A 89 8.46 -1.64 -10.89
CA LYS A 89 8.11 -0.99 -12.17
C LYS A 89 7.02 -1.74 -12.91
N SER A 90 6.30 -1.03 -13.75
CA SER A 90 5.37 -1.62 -14.71
C SER A 90 6.13 -2.35 -15.82
N GLN A 91 5.44 -3.25 -16.52
CA GLN A 91 6.01 -4.00 -17.65
C GLN A 91 6.51 -3.08 -18.78
N ASN A 92 5.79 -1.98 -19.03
CA ASN A 92 6.13 -1.00 -20.05
C ASN A 92 7.17 0.06 -19.60
N LEU A 93 7.71 -0.05 -18.38
CA LEU A 93 8.72 0.85 -17.82
C LEU A 93 8.28 2.33 -17.71
N LYS A 94 6.99 2.63 -17.84
CA LYS A 94 6.47 4.00 -17.76
C LYS A 94 6.10 4.43 -16.34
N SER A 95 5.87 3.45 -15.46
CA SER A 95 5.35 3.67 -14.12
C SER A 95 6.20 2.94 -13.10
N HIS A 96 6.50 3.63 -12.00
CA HIS A 96 7.20 3.08 -10.85
C HIS A 96 6.39 3.31 -9.58
N MET A 97 6.57 2.43 -8.60
CA MET A 97 6.15 2.65 -7.23
C MET A 97 7.28 2.33 -6.27
N PHE A 98 7.24 2.98 -5.11
CA PHE A 98 8.15 2.76 -4.01
C PHE A 98 7.35 2.29 -2.81
N CYS A 99 7.82 1.27 -2.11
CA CYS A 99 7.24 0.85 -0.84
C CYS A 99 8.31 0.47 0.18
N LYS A 100 8.03 0.74 1.46
CA LYS A 100 8.91 0.40 2.58
C LYS A 100 8.49 -0.94 3.18
N PHE A 101 9.38 -1.91 3.21
CA PHE A 101 9.22 -3.16 3.96
C PHE A 101 9.99 -3.07 5.27
N TYR A 102 9.30 -3.07 6.41
CA TYR A 102 9.95 -2.99 7.72
C TYR A 102 10.36 -4.40 8.18
N GLU A 103 11.65 -4.56 8.52
CA GLU A 103 12.20 -5.84 9.01
C GLU A 103 12.16 -5.91 10.53
N ILE A 104 10.98 -5.71 11.13
CA ILE A 104 10.80 -5.72 12.58
C ILE A 104 10.68 -7.17 13.07
N ASP A 105 9.66 -7.89 12.60
CA ASP A 105 9.39 -9.27 13.01
C ASP A 105 9.72 -10.31 11.93
N ARG A 106 10.01 -9.86 10.71
CA ARG A 106 10.23 -10.75 9.55
C ARG A 106 11.31 -10.18 8.64
N HIS A 107 12.23 -11.03 8.21
CA HIS A 107 13.17 -10.68 7.16
C HIS A 107 12.49 -10.70 5.79
N LEU A 108 12.98 -9.84 4.89
CA LEU A 108 12.55 -9.86 3.50
C LEU A 108 12.98 -11.21 2.87
N PRO A 109 12.09 -11.93 2.17
CA PRO A 109 12.50 -13.14 1.46
C PRO A 109 13.51 -12.81 0.35
N LYS A 110 14.25 -13.81 -0.14
CA LYS A 110 15.15 -13.64 -1.28
C LYS A 110 14.35 -13.26 -2.52
N LEU A 111 14.49 -12.02 -2.98
CA LEU A 111 13.81 -11.51 -4.18
C LEU A 111 14.77 -11.42 -5.36
N VAL A 112 14.27 -11.66 -6.56
CA VAL A 112 15.06 -11.63 -7.81
C VAL A 112 14.78 -10.33 -8.56
N ILE A 113 15.79 -9.50 -8.74
CA ILE A 113 15.65 -8.26 -9.52
C ILE A 113 15.35 -8.61 -10.98
N GLY A 114 14.49 -7.83 -11.63
CA GLY A 114 14.07 -8.01 -13.01
C GLY A 114 12.88 -8.95 -13.20
N THR A 115 12.35 -9.58 -12.13
CA THR A 115 11.21 -10.50 -12.22
C THR A 115 9.95 -9.95 -11.58
N TRP A 116 8.81 -10.52 -11.95
CA TRP A 116 7.51 -10.17 -11.38
C TRP A 116 7.38 -10.60 -9.92
N HIS A 117 6.82 -9.71 -9.12
CA HIS A 117 6.54 -9.89 -7.71
C HIS A 117 5.10 -9.53 -7.40
N ARG A 118 4.50 -10.30 -6.47
CA ARG A 118 3.23 -10.01 -5.82
C ARG A 118 3.52 -9.43 -4.45
N SER A 119 3.02 -8.22 -4.20
CA SER A 119 3.27 -7.46 -2.99
C SER A 119 1.97 -7.03 -2.35
N ILE A 120 1.82 -7.24 -1.05
CA ILE A 120 0.70 -6.70 -0.28
C ILE A 120 1.13 -5.36 0.30
N VAL A 121 0.41 -4.30 -0.04
CA VAL A 121 0.80 -2.92 0.18
C VAL A 121 -0.33 -2.16 0.86
N LEU A 122 -0.03 -1.50 1.97
CA LEU A 122 -0.94 -0.60 2.67
C LEU A 122 -0.61 0.86 2.34
N LEU A 123 -1.61 1.64 1.94
CA LEU A 123 -1.48 3.08 1.79
C LEU A 123 -1.63 3.76 3.15
N ARG A 124 -0.55 4.42 3.60
CA ARG A 124 -0.50 5.18 4.85
C ARG A 124 -0.98 6.62 4.63
N TYR A 125 -1.34 7.29 5.73
CA TYR A 125 -1.86 8.66 5.77
C TYR A 125 -0.94 9.70 5.13
N ASN A 126 0.36 9.49 5.23
CA ASN A 126 1.39 10.32 4.60
C ASN A 126 1.58 10.00 3.11
N LYS A 127 0.63 9.28 2.48
CA LYS A 127 0.67 8.81 1.09
C LYS A 127 1.85 7.90 0.77
N GLU A 128 2.52 7.36 1.79
CA GLU A 128 3.56 6.34 1.61
C GLU A 128 2.94 4.95 1.49
N TYR A 129 3.52 4.13 0.63
CA TYR A 129 3.19 2.72 0.54
C TYR A 129 4.05 1.91 1.51
N GLN A 130 3.40 1.19 2.42
CA GLN A 130 4.05 0.20 3.26
C GLN A 130 3.86 -1.18 2.67
N CYS A 131 4.96 -1.87 2.38
CA CYS A 131 4.94 -3.28 2.00
C CYS A 131 4.78 -4.16 3.23
N ILE A 132 3.67 -4.91 3.30
CA ILE A 132 3.38 -5.86 4.37
C ILE A 132 3.98 -7.23 4.06
N SER A 133 3.98 -7.63 2.79
CA SER A 133 4.58 -8.88 2.32
C SER A 133 4.93 -8.79 0.84
N MET A 134 5.96 -9.52 0.41
CA MET A 134 6.32 -9.62 -0.99
C MET A 134 6.91 -10.98 -1.30
N ARG A 135 6.58 -11.52 -2.47
CA ARG A 135 7.13 -12.75 -3.02
C ARG A 135 7.15 -12.71 -4.54
N SER A 136 7.89 -13.62 -5.17
CA SER A 136 7.80 -13.81 -6.62
C SER A 136 6.37 -14.16 -7.02
N ALA A 137 5.93 -13.60 -8.15
CA ALA A 137 4.64 -13.93 -8.74
C ALA A 137 4.75 -15.28 -9.47
N THR A 138 3.70 -16.09 -9.39
CA THR A 138 3.62 -17.36 -10.12
C THR A 138 3.12 -17.13 -11.55
N SER A 139 3.48 -18.03 -12.47
CA SER A 139 3.01 -17.95 -13.87
C SER A 139 1.49 -17.97 -13.98
N ASN A 140 0.81 -18.70 -13.09
CA ASN A 140 -0.66 -18.76 -13.07
C ASN A 140 -1.27 -17.42 -12.66
N GLU A 141 -0.70 -16.74 -11.65
CA GLU A 141 -1.15 -15.40 -11.26
C GLU A 141 -0.98 -14.40 -12.39
N LEU A 142 0.16 -14.42 -13.08
CA LEU A 142 0.43 -13.54 -14.21
C LEU A 142 -0.52 -13.81 -15.39
N LYS A 143 -0.85 -15.08 -15.65
CA LYS A 143 -1.81 -15.47 -16.69
C LYS A 143 -3.21 -14.86 -16.48
N TYR A 144 -3.64 -14.71 -15.23
CA TYR A 144 -4.96 -14.18 -14.89
C TYR A 144 -4.94 -12.72 -14.40
N LEU A 145 -3.77 -12.08 -14.38
CA LEU A 145 -3.57 -10.78 -13.76
C LEU A 145 -4.53 -9.72 -14.33
N ASP A 146 -4.65 -9.61 -15.65
CA ASP A 146 -5.53 -8.61 -16.28
C ASP A 146 -6.99 -8.78 -15.86
N LYS A 147 -7.48 -10.02 -15.76
CA LYS A 147 -8.85 -10.32 -15.32
C LYS A 147 -9.07 -9.91 -13.87
N LEU A 148 -8.09 -10.21 -12.99
CA LEU A 148 -8.13 -9.82 -11.59
C LEU A 148 -8.14 -8.28 -11.44
N VAL A 149 -7.30 -7.58 -12.20
CA VAL A 149 -7.22 -6.12 -12.18
C VAL A 149 -8.50 -5.47 -12.69
N ILE A 150 -9.14 -6.03 -13.73
CA ILE A 150 -10.43 -5.56 -14.24
C ILE A 150 -11.53 -5.74 -13.18
N ALA A 151 -11.63 -6.92 -12.57
CA ALA A 151 -12.61 -7.18 -11.52
C ALA A 151 -12.41 -6.24 -10.32
N SER A 152 -11.16 -6.10 -9.88
CA SER A 152 -10.74 -5.20 -8.80
C SER A 152 -11.08 -3.72 -9.10
N SER A 153 -10.84 -3.27 -10.34
CA SER A 153 -11.17 -1.91 -10.78
C SER A 153 -12.69 -1.66 -10.75
N LYS A 154 -13.51 -2.63 -11.15
CA LYS A 154 -14.98 -2.53 -11.04
C LYS A 154 -15.42 -2.41 -9.59
N SER A 155 -14.90 -3.28 -8.72
CA SER A 155 -15.19 -3.26 -7.28
C SER A 155 -14.77 -1.93 -6.63
N MET A 156 -13.60 -1.40 -7.02
CA MET A 156 -13.16 -0.08 -6.56
C MET A 156 -14.06 1.04 -7.05
N ALA A 157 -14.47 1.03 -8.31
CA ALA A 157 -15.38 2.04 -8.85
C ALA A 157 -16.73 2.03 -8.10
N MET A 158 -17.25 0.85 -7.77
CA MET A 158 -18.46 0.71 -6.94
C MET A 158 -18.24 1.27 -5.53
N LEU A 159 -17.09 0.98 -4.91
CA LEU A 159 -16.73 1.52 -3.60
C LEU A 159 -16.71 3.06 -3.62
N LEU A 160 -15.98 3.65 -4.58
CA LEU A 160 -15.89 5.09 -4.71
C LEU A 160 -17.27 5.72 -4.88
N LYS A 161 -18.12 5.17 -5.76
CA LYS A 161 -19.50 5.65 -5.95
C LYS A 161 -20.30 5.61 -4.64
N SER A 162 -20.19 4.54 -3.87
CA SER A 162 -20.85 4.43 -2.56
C SER A 162 -20.32 5.43 -1.53
N SER A 163 -19.06 5.84 -1.62
CA SER A 163 -18.44 6.80 -0.71
C SER A 163 -18.73 8.27 -1.05
N TYR A 164 -19.08 8.58 -2.30
CA TYR A 164 -19.48 9.93 -2.74
C TYR A 164 -21.00 10.18 -2.70
N LEU A 165 -21.80 9.17 -2.36
CA LEU A 165 -23.27 9.26 -2.21
C LEU A 165 -23.72 9.38 -0.74
N LEU A 166 -22.79 9.70 0.17
CA LEU A 166 -23.03 10.14 1.54
C LEU A 166 -22.61 11.61 1.68
#